data_AF-A0A4Y8P9K1-F1
#
_entry.id   AF-A0A4Y8P9K1-F1
#
_cell.length_a   1.000
_cell.length_b   1.000
_cell.length_c   1.000
_cell.angle_alpha   90.00
_cell.angle_beta   90.00
_cell.angle_gamma   90.00
#
_symmetry.space_group_name_H-M   'P 1'
#
loop_
_entity.id
_entity.type
_entity.pdbx_description
1 polymer ?
#
loop_
_entity_poly.entity_id
_entity_poly.type
_entity_poly.pdbx_seq_one_letter_code
_entity_poly.pdbx_strand_id
1 'polypeptide(L)'
;MPITVEDISELIRLLREHPEWKERLRRELFPEDLVINSEIFLEVTAEIRSILRRLTEIQEKTEQRLNALAEAQEKTEQRLNALATRVEELAKAQEKTEQRLNALAEAQEKTEQRLNALAMRVEELAKAQEKTEQRLNALAMRVEELAKAQEKTEQRLNALAMRVEELAKAQEKTEQRLNALTQRVEELAEAQKKTEQTLHEFMEITNKRLLILERDMGELKKSNLESRIKLFPGSYLGVFLKKAKLFDPSDIAGILNEDHEELTRADALVEGITKYNQGKKILVVVESSWRAHAHDIERVLNRTKILLKYCKPVIPVVYSEQNPDETVVKKAEESKVVLLTKSKSLYWKDPIIYWENLSN
;
A
#
# COMPACT_ATOMS: atom_id res chain seq x y z
N MET A 1 181.81 -77.23 27.19
CA MET A 1 181.10 -78.53 27.10
C MET A 1 179.73 -78.37 27.74
N PRO A 2 178.69 -79.08 27.24
CA PRO A 2 177.30 -78.84 27.64
C PRO A 2 177.07 -79.30 29.07
N ILE A 3 176.43 -78.45 29.87
CA ILE A 3 176.02 -78.76 31.25
C ILE A 3 174.81 -79.72 31.16
N THR A 4 174.90 -80.88 31.79
CA THR A 4 173.85 -81.90 31.86
C THR A 4 172.96 -81.70 33.10
N VAL A 5 171.79 -82.35 33.15
CA VAL A 5 170.80 -82.17 34.24
C VAL A 5 171.33 -82.68 35.60
N GLU A 6 172.25 -83.65 35.59
CA GLU A 6 172.98 -84.09 36.78
C GLU A 6 173.89 -82.99 37.33
N ASP A 7 174.61 -82.28 36.45
CA ASP A 7 175.47 -81.14 36.83
C ASP A 7 174.67 -80.01 37.51
N ILE A 8 173.43 -79.75 37.07
CA ILE A 8 172.55 -78.75 37.69
C ILE A 8 172.05 -79.20 39.07
N SER A 9 171.74 -80.49 39.21
CA SER A 9 171.27 -81.05 40.49
C SER A 9 172.38 -81.04 41.53
N GLU A 10 173.61 -81.30 41.09
CA GLU A 10 174.81 -81.22 41.93
C GLU A 10 175.13 -79.77 42.32
N LEU A 11 174.99 -78.82 41.40
CA LEU A 11 175.08 -77.39 41.69
C LEU A 11 174.05 -76.94 42.74
N ILE A 12 172.79 -77.40 42.64
CA ILE A 12 171.76 -77.07 43.64
C ILE A 12 172.09 -77.67 45.02
N ARG A 13 172.65 -78.89 45.07
CA ARG A 13 173.08 -79.50 46.33
C ARG A 13 174.23 -78.70 46.97
N LEU A 14 175.24 -78.35 46.18
CA LEU A 14 176.38 -77.52 46.61
C LEU A 14 175.95 -76.14 47.10
N LEU A 15 174.99 -75.49 46.43
CA LEU A 15 174.44 -74.20 46.85
C LEU A 15 173.59 -74.26 48.13
N ARG A 16 173.10 -75.45 48.54
CA ARG A 16 172.44 -75.63 49.85
C ARG A 16 173.44 -75.89 50.96
N GLU A 17 174.54 -76.60 50.68
CA GLU A 17 175.59 -76.92 51.64
C GLU A 17 176.53 -75.72 51.90
N HIS A 18 176.66 -74.81 50.94
CA HIS A 18 177.49 -73.59 51.02
C HIS A 18 176.65 -72.31 50.86
N PRO A 19 176.10 -71.74 51.95
CA PRO A 19 175.30 -70.52 51.92
C PRO A 19 176.04 -69.32 51.29
N GLU A 20 177.34 -69.23 51.50
CA GLU A 20 178.20 -68.20 50.89
C GLU A 20 178.20 -68.23 49.36
N TRP A 21 178.05 -69.41 48.74
CA TRP A 21 177.99 -69.55 47.29
C TRP A 21 176.62 -69.16 46.75
N LYS A 22 175.55 -69.47 47.49
CA LYS A 22 174.20 -69.00 47.18
C LYS A 22 174.14 -67.47 47.16
N GLU A 23 174.79 -66.82 48.13
CA GLU A 23 174.81 -65.36 48.19
C GLU A 23 175.67 -64.73 47.09
N ARG A 24 176.84 -65.31 46.76
CA ARG A 24 177.64 -64.88 45.58
C ARG A 24 176.87 -65.07 44.27
N LEU A 25 176.25 -66.22 44.07
CA LEU A 25 175.49 -66.52 42.85
C LEU A 25 174.28 -65.60 42.72
N ARG A 26 173.61 -65.30 43.84
CA ARG A 26 172.52 -64.31 43.90
C ARG A 26 173.02 -62.92 43.48
N ARG A 27 174.19 -62.49 43.96
CA ARG A 27 174.77 -61.17 43.69
C ARG A 27 175.24 -61.00 42.23
N GLU A 28 175.70 -62.08 41.60
CA GLU A 28 176.14 -62.07 40.19
C GLU A 28 174.99 -62.26 39.19
N LEU A 29 173.94 -63.01 39.56
CA LEU A 29 172.80 -63.27 38.67
C LEU A 29 171.68 -62.25 38.77
N PHE A 30 171.55 -61.57 39.92
CA PHE A 30 170.52 -60.55 40.14
C PHE A 30 171.19 -59.21 40.46
N PRO A 31 171.05 -58.18 39.60
CA PRO A 31 171.44 -56.81 39.91
C PRO A 31 170.80 -56.35 41.23
N GLU A 32 171.46 -55.50 42.03
CA GLU A 32 170.93 -55.03 43.33
C GLU A 32 169.51 -54.40 43.19
N ASP A 33 169.18 -53.88 42.01
CA ASP A 33 167.88 -53.30 41.66
C ASP A 33 166.75 -54.34 41.50
N LEU A 34 167.09 -55.62 41.34
CA LEU A 34 166.19 -56.76 41.16
C LEU A 34 166.06 -57.61 42.43
N VAL A 35 166.56 -57.10 43.56
CA VAL A 35 166.01 -57.49 44.86
C VAL A 35 164.61 -56.91 44.89
N ILE A 36 163.64 -57.72 44.46
CA ILE A 36 162.24 -57.50 44.78
C ILE A 36 162.21 -57.38 46.30
N ASN A 37 162.17 -56.15 46.81
CA ASN A 37 161.75 -55.89 48.16
C ASN A 37 160.33 -56.45 48.21
N SER A 38 160.21 -57.66 48.76
CA SER A 38 158.95 -58.39 48.82
C SER A 38 157.84 -57.52 49.41
N GLU A 39 158.21 -56.57 50.28
CA GLU A 39 157.32 -55.55 50.83
C GLU A 39 156.73 -54.62 49.77
N ILE A 40 157.53 -54.04 48.86
CA ILE A 40 157.03 -53.12 47.80
C ILE A 40 156.12 -53.88 46.83
N PHE A 41 156.49 -55.10 46.43
CA PHE A 41 155.65 -55.91 45.54
C PHE A 41 154.33 -56.33 46.22
N LEU A 42 154.36 -56.68 47.51
CA LEU A 42 153.15 -56.98 48.29
C LEU A 42 152.27 -55.74 48.47
N GLU A 43 152.86 -54.57 48.68
CA GLU A 43 152.14 -53.29 48.83
C GLU A 43 151.46 -52.89 47.52
N VAL A 44 152.19 -52.89 46.40
CA VAL A 44 151.63 -52.59 45.07
C VAL A 44 150.55 -53.60 44.68
N THR A 45 150.76 -54.90 44.92
CA THR A 45 149.72 -55.91 44.62
C THR A 45 148.51 -55.81 45.54
N ALA A 46 148.68 -55.39 46.80
CA ALA A 46 147.58 -55.11 47.72
C ALA A 46 146.81 -53.85 47.31
N GLU A 47 147.49 -52.78 46.88
CA GLU A 47 146.87 -51.58 46.34
C GLU A 47 146.09 -51.87 45.05
N ILE A 48 146.68 -52.61 44.11
CA ILE A 48 145.99 -53.05 42.89
C ILE A 48 144.74 -53.87 43.24
N ARG A 49 144.83 -54.80 44.20
CA ARG A 49 143.67 -55.60 44.64
C ARG A 49 142.60 -54.73 45.29
N SER A 50 143.00 -53.71 46.07
CA SER A 50 142.10 -52.73 46.69
C SER A 50 141.39 -51.87 45.63
N ILE A 51 142.13 -51.39 44.62
CA ILE A 51 141.59 -50.62 43.49
C ILE A 51 140.64 -51.48 42.68
N LEU A 52 141.01 -52.73 42.35
CA LEU A 52 140.14 -53.66 41.64
C LEU A 52 138.85 -53.92 42.43
N ARG A 53 138.94 -54.17 43.74
CA ARG A 53 137.74 -54.33 44.59
C ARG A 53 136.85 -53.07 44.57
N ARG A 54 137.44 -51.88 44.70
CA ARG A 54 136.69 -50.60 44.60
C ARG A 54 136.05 -50.40 43.24
N LEU A 55 136.75 -50.75 42.16
CA LEU A 55 136.21 -50.69 40.80
C LEU A 55 135.04 -51.66 40.63
N THR A 56 135.15 -52.90 41.12
CA THR A 56 134.05 -53.87 41.13
C THR A 56 132.86 -53.34 41.93
N GLU A 57 133.08 -52.81 43.14
CA GLU A 57 132.00 -52.22 43.95
C GLU A 57 131.34 -51.00 43.26
N ILE A 58 132.13 -50.16 42.59
CA ILE A 58 131.60 -49.03 41.81
C ILE A 58 130.83 -49.54 40.59
N GLN A 59 131.31 -50.57 39.92
CA GLN A 59 130.64 -51.19 38.77
C GLN A 59 129.31 -51.80 39.19
N GLU A 60 129.26 -52.59 40.27
CA GLU A 60 128.02 -53.14 40.83
C GLU A 60 127.03 -52.04 41.23
N LYS A 61 127.49 -50.97 41.90
CA LYS A 61 126.63 -49.81 42.23
C LYS A 61 126.12 -49.09 40.99
N THR A 62 126.93 -49.01 39.94
CA THR A 62 126.54 -48.38 38.67
C THR A 62 125.50 -49.23 37.96
N GLU A 63 125.69 -50.56 37.91
CA GLU A 63 124.72 -51.50 37.36
C GLU A 63 123.39 -51.46 38.13
N GLN A 64 123.43 -51.42 39.47
CA GLN A 64 122.23 -51.22 40.29
C GLN A 64 121.51 -49.91 39.97
N ARG A 65 122.25 -48.80 39.78
CA ARG A 65 121.67 -47.51 39.39
C ARG A 65 121.09 -47.54 37.98
N LEU A 66 121.74 -48.22 37.03
CA LEU A 66 121.24 -48.40 35.68
C LEU A 66 119.95 -49.22 35.66
N ASN A 67 119.88 -50.31 36.43
CA ASN A 67 118.66 -51.10 36.57
C ASN A 67 117.52 -50.31 37.22
N ALA A 68 117.80 -49.56 38.29
CA ALA A 68 116.82 -48.68 38.91
C ALA A 68 116.33 -47.56 37.96
N LEU A 69 117.23 -47.02 37.13
CA LEU A 69 116.88 -46.04 36.11
C LEU A 69 116.01 -46.67 35.00
N ALA A 70 116.32 -47.89 34.57
CA ALA A 70 115.53 -48.62 33.58
C ALA A 70 114.11 -48.91 34.10
N GLU A 71 113.97 -49.36 35.35
CA GLU A 71 112.65 -49.56 35.97
C GLU A 71 111.87 -48.24 36.13
N ALA A 72 112.55 -47.14 36.48
CA ALA A 72 111.93 -45.83 36.56
C ALA A 72 111.49 -45.31 35.18
N GLN A 73 112.29 -45.60 34.14
CA GLN A 73 111.97 -45.28 32.75
C GLN A 73 110.75 -46.08 32.28
N GLU A 74 110.69 -47.39 32.55
CA GLU A 74 109.55 -48.24 32.21
C GLU A 74 108.27 -47.75 32.90
N LYS A 75 108.33 -47.44 34.20
CA LYS A 75 107.19 -46.85 34.94
C LYS A 75 106.75 -45.50 34.35
N THR A 76 107.69 -44.70 33.88
CA THR A 76 107.39 -43.41 33.24
C THR A 76 106.71 -43.61 31.89
N GLU A 77 107.20 -44.55 31.08
CA GLU A 77 106.60 -44.90 29.80
C GLU A 77 105.18 -45.45 29.97
N GLN A 78 104.95 -46.33 30.97
CA GLN A 78 103.61 -46.81 31.33
C GLN A 78 102.68 -45.65 31.72
N ARG A 79 103.16 -44.68 32.51
CA ARG A 79 102.38 -43.48 32.88
C ARG A 79 102.09 -42.58 31.68
N LEU A 80 103.05 -42.41 30.77
CA LEU A 80 102.87 -41.64 29.54
C LEU A 80 101.84 -42.30 28.63
N ASN A 81 101.87 -43.63 28.49
CA ASN A 81 100.87 -44.38 27.72
C ASN A 81 99.48 -44.23 28.34
N ALA A 82 99.35 -44.38 29.67
CA ALA A 82 98.07 -44.17 30.35
C ALA A 82 97.54 -42.72 30.21
N LEU A 83 98.45 -41.74 30.25
CA LEU A 83 98.10 -40.34 30.03
C LEU A 83 97.64 -40.10 28.58
N ALA A 84 98.34 -40.68 27.59
CA ALA A 84 97.96 -40.60 26.19
C ALA A 84 96.55 -41.16 25.95
N THR A 85 96.23 -42.33 26.51
CA THR A 85 94.89 -42.91 26.44
C THR A 85 93.84 -41.99 27.07
N ARG A 86 94.12 -41.41 28.25
CA ARG A 86 93.20 -40.49 28.92
C ARG A 86 92.98 -39.20 28.13
N VAL A 87 94.01 -38.68 27.48
CA VAL A 87 93.89 -37.51 26.59
C VAL A 87 93.02 -37.85 25.37
N GLU A 88 93.19 -39.04 24.79
CA GLU A 88 92.34 -39.49 23.67
C GLU A 88 90.86 -39.64 24.08
N GLU A 89 90.59 -40.20 25.26
CA GLU A 89 89.24 -40.30 25.83
C GLU A 89 88.62 -38.92 26.08
N LEU A 90 89.39 -37.98 26.62
CA LEU A 90 88.94 -36.61 26.84
C LEU A 90 88.65 -35.89 25.51
N ALA A 91 89.48 -36.07 24.49
CA ALA A 91 89.22 -35.52 23.16
C ALA A 91 87.91 -36.06 22.57
N LYS A 92 87.67 -37.37 22.68
CA LYS A 92 86.40 -38.00 22.26
C LYS A 92 85.20 -37.49 23.07
N ALA A 93 85.36 -37.26 24.37
CA ALA A 93 84.31 -36.69 25.21
C ALA A 93 84.01 -35.22 24.89
N GLN A 94 85.05 -34.45 24.55
CA GLN A 94 84.94 -33.06 24.12
C GLN A 94 84.20 -32.97 22.78
N GLU A 95 84.55 -33.79 21.79
CA GLU A 95 83.87 -33.86 20.50
C GLU A 95 82.37 -34.16 20.67
N LYS A 96 82.02 -35.15 21.50
CA LYS A 96 80.62 -35.47 21.82
C LYS A 96 79.89 -34.32 22.49
N THR A 97 80.59 -33.55 23.33
CA THR A 97 80.00 -32.38 24.02
C THR A 97 79.75 -31.25 23.03
N GLU A 98 80.69 -31.00 22.12
CA GLU A 98 80.54 -30.01 21.04
C GLU A 98 79.37 -30.37 20.11
N GLN A 99 79.25 -31.64 19.71
CA GLN A 99 78.10 -32.11 18.93
C GLN A 99 76.76 -31.89 19.66
N ARG A 100 76.70 -32.13 20.97
CA ARG A 100 75.50 -31.87 21.78
C ARG A 100 75.18 -30.38 21.90
N LEU A 101 76.19 -29.53 22.04
CA LEU A 101 76.01 -28.08 22.09
C LEU A 101 75.48 -27.54 20.76
N ASN A 102 76.01 -28.02 19.64
CA ASN A 102 75.51 -27.65 18.31
C ASN A 102 74.06 -28.09 18.11
N ALA A 103 73.71 -29.32 18.48
CA ALA A 103 72.32 -29.79 18.41
C ALA A 103 71.36 -28.98 19.31
N LEU A 104 71.83 -28.56 20.50
CA LEU A 104 71.05 -27.71 21.40
C LEU A 104 70.85 -26.30 20.81
N ALA A 105 71.88 -25.72 20.19
CA ALA A 105 71.79 -24.42 19.52
C ALA A 105 70.78 -24.45 18.36
N GLU A 106 70.82 -25.49 17.51
CA GLU A 106 69.83 -25.68 16.45
C GLU A 106 68.39 -25.87 16.99
N ALA A 107 68.23 -26.60 18.08
CA ALA A 107 66.94 -26.80 18.73
C ALA A 107 66.41 -25.48 19.33
N GLN A 108 67.29 -24.65 19.89
CA GLN A 108 66.95 -23.33 20.40
C GLN A 108 66.53 -22.40 19.25
N GLU A 109 67.27 -22.35 18.15
CA GLU A 109 66.92 -21.53 16.98
C GLU A 109 65.53 -21.92 16.43
N LYS A 110 65.26 -23.22 16.28
CA LYS A 110 63.92 -23.71 15.86
C LYS A 110 62.82 -23.31 16.84
N THR A 111 63.12 -23.25 18.14
CA THR A 111 62.16 -22.84 19.16
C THR A 111 61.88 -21.34 19.07
N GLU A 112 62.90 -20.51 18.90
CA GLU A 112 62.76 -19.07 18.68
C GLU A 112 61.94 -18.77 17.42
N GLN A 113 62.20 -19.48 16.32
CA GLN A 113 61.40 -19.37 15.10
C GLN A 113 59.92 -19.70 15.33
N ARG A 114 59.62 -20.77 16.09
CA ARG A 114 58.24 -21.15 16.46
C ARG A 114 57.57 -20.11 17.35
N LEU A 115 58.30 -19.53 18.31
CA LEU A 115 57.79 -18.48 19.19
C LEU A 115 57.46 -17.21 18.41
N ASN A 116 58.31 -16.82 17.45
CA ASN A 116 58.04 -15.68 16.57
C ASN A 116 56.79 -15.92 15.70
N ALA A 117 56.65 -17.11 15.13
CA ALA A 117 55.46 -17.47 14.35
C ALA A 117 54.18 -17.49 15.22
N LEU A 118 54.29 -17.93 16.48
CA LEU A 118 53.17 -17.91 17.42
C LEU A 118 52.78 -16.47 17.79
N ALA A 119 53.75 -15.59 18.04
CA ALA A 119 53.52 -14.19 18.35
C ALA A 119 52.76 -13.48 17.21
N MET A 120 53.16 -13.72 15.95
CA MET A 120 52.46 -13.20 14.78
C MET A 120 51.00 -13.68 14.71
N ARG A 121 50.75 -14.98 14.94
CA ARG A 121 49.38 -15.52 14.95
C ARG A 121 48.52 -14.93 16.05
N VAL A 122 49.09 -14.70 17.24
CA VAL A 122 48.37 -14.05 18.35
C VAL A 122 48.00 -12.62 17.98
N GLU A 123 48.89 -11.87 17.33
CA GLU A 123 48.59 -10.52 16.85
C GLU A 123 47.48 -10.50 15.78
N GLU A 124 47.49 -11.45 14.85
CA GLU A 124 46.44 -11.61 13.85
C GLU A 124 45.08 -11.94 14.48
N LEU A 125 45.06 -12.84 15.47
CA LEU A 125 43.85 -13.19 16.21
C LEU A 125 43.31 -12.00 17.00
N ALA A 126 44.17 -11.20 17.64
CA ALA A 126 43.77 -9.99 18.34
C ALA A 126 43.10 -8.98 17.38
N LYS A 127 43.67 -8.76 16.19
CA LYS A 127 43.08 -7.91 15.14
C LYS A 127 41.75 -8.46 14.63
N ALA A 128 41.63 -9.79 14.48
CA ALA A 128 40.38 -10.43 14.07
C ALA A 128 39.29 -10.31 15.14
N GLN A 129 39.66 -10.42 16.42
CA GLN A 129 38.77 -10.24 17.56
C GLN A 129 38.26 -8.80 17.63
N GLU A 130 39.13 -7.80 17.49
CA GLU A 130 38.74 -6.38 17.46
C GLU A 130 37.73 -6.08 16.34
N LYS A 131 37.97 -6.59 15.13
CA LYS A 131 37.02 -6.46 14.01
C LYS A 131 35.68 -7.12 14.30
N THR A 132 35.69 -8.24 15.03
CA THR A 132 34.46 -8.95 15.40
C THR A 132 33.67 -8.15 16.43
N GLU A 133 34.34 -7.57 17.42
CA GLU A 133 33.74 -6.70 18.42
C GLU A 133 33.11 -5.45 17.79
N GLN A 134 33.82 -4.81 16.84
CA GLN A 134 33.28 -3.68 16.07
C GLN A 134 32.01 -4.07 15.30
N ARG A 135 31.98 -5.26 14.67
CA ARG A 135 30.79 -5.76 13.97
C ARG A 135 29.63 -6.04 14.92
N LEU A 136 29.90 -6.60 16.10
CA LEU A 136 28.89 -6.85 17.12
C LEU A 136 28.28 -5.55 17.64
N ASN A 137 29.10 -4.53 17.89
CA ASN A 137 28.61 -3.20 18.30
C ASN A 137 27.74 -2.56 17.22
N ALA A 138 28.15 -2.62 15.95
CA ALA A 138 27.34 -2.13 14.84
C ALA A 138 26.00 -2.89 14.69
N LEU A 139 26.02 -4.21 14.91
CA LEU A 139 24.81 -5.02 14.90
C LEU A 139 23.87 -4.66 16.05
N ALA A 140 24.40 -4.45 17.26
CA ALA A 140 23.63 -4.03 18.42
C ALA A 140 22.92 -2.69 18.17
N MET A 141 23.62 -1.70 17.62
CA MET A 141 23.01 -0.41 17.23
C MET A 141 21.88 -0.59 16.21
N ARG A 142 22.08 -1.42 15.19
CA ARG A 142 21.06 -1.69 14.17
C ARG A 142 19.83 -2.39 14.74
N VAL A 143 20.01 -3.29 15.71
CA VAL A 143 18.90 -3.93 16.42
C VAL A 143 18.12 -2.90 17.24
N GLU A 144 18.78 -1.96 17.91
CA GLU A 144 18.12 -0.89 18.65
C GLU A 144 17.32 0.05 17.72
N GLU A 145 17.86 0.39 16.54
CA GLU A 145 17.15 1.17 15.52
C GLU A 145 15.91 0.45 15.00
N LEU A 146 16.02 -0.86 14.74
CA LEU A 146 14.89 -1.69 14.31
C LEU A 146 13.81 -1.77 15.40
N ALA A 147 14.19 -1.91 16.66
CA ALA A 147 13.24 -1.89 17.78
C ALA A 147 12.46 -0.57 17.84
N LYS A 148 13.16 0.59 17.71
CA LYS A 148 12.51 1.91 17.65
C LYS A 148 11.60 2.07 16.43
N ALA A 149 11.99 1.53 15.27
CA ALA A 149 11.17 1.56 14.08
C ALA A 149 9.91 0.69 14.22
N GLN A 150 10.03 -0.47 14.87
CA GLN A 150 8.91 -1.35 15.19
C GLN A 150 7.92 -0.66 16.13
N GLU A 151 8.38 -0.03 17.20
CA GLU A 151 7.53 0.71 18.15
C GLU A 151 6.73 1.82 17.44
N LYS A 152 7.38 2.62 16.57
CA LYS A 152 6.69 3.64 15.75
C LYS A 152 5.63 3.04 14.83
N THR A 153 5.89 1.85 14.29
CA THR A 153 4.95 1.15 13.41
C THR A 153 3.73 0.68 14.19
N GLU A 154 3.94 0.15 15.40
CA GLU A 154 2.87 -0.25 16.31
C GLU A 154 1.99 0.94 16.73
N GLN A 155 2.60 2.07 17.08
CA GLN A 155 1.87 3.31 17.37
C GLN A 155 1.00 3.77 16.19
N ARG A 156 1.53 3.69 14.96
CA ARG A 156 0.77 4.02 13.74
C ARG A 156 -0.40 3.07 13.49
N LEU A 157 -0.21 1.78 13.74
CA LEU A 157 -1.28 0.78 13.61
C LEU A 157 -2.39 1.03 14.63
N ASN A 158 -2.05 1.35 15.88
CA ASN A 158 -3.04 1.71 16.90
C ASN A 158 -3.83 2.96 16.51
N ALA A 159 -3.15 4.00 16.03
CA ALA A 159 -3.83 5.21 15.53
C ALA A 159 -4.74 4.93 14.33
N LEU A 160 -4.31 4.06 13.41
CA LEU A 160 -5.14 3.65 12.28
C LEU A 160 -6.38 2.86 12.74
N ALA A 161 -6.23 1.96 13.71
CA ALA A 161 -7.34 1.20 14.27
C ALA A 161 -8.41 2.12 14.88
N MET A 162 -7.99 3.14 15.66
CA MET A 162 -8.90 4.15 16.20
C MET A 162 -9.65 4.91 15.09
N ARG A 163 -8.94 5.31 14.03
CA ARG A 163 -9.56 6.03 12.90
C ARG A 163 -10.56 5.17 12.14
N VAL A 164 -10.30 3.87 11.99
CA VAL A 164 -11.25 2.92 11.39
C VAL A 164 -12.51 2.79 12.26
N GLU A 165 -12.37 2.74 13.59
CA GLU A 165 -13.52 2.71 14.50
C GLU A 165 -14.36 4.00 14.41
N GLU A 166 -13.71 5.17 14.32
CA GLU A 166 -14.41 6.45 14.11
C GLU A 166 -15.17 6.48 12.78
N LEU A 167 -14.57 5.99 11.70
CA LEU A 167 -15.21 5.90 10.39
C LEU A 167 -16.42 4.94 10.41
N ALA A 168 -16.31 3.80 11.11
CA ALA A 168 -17.43 2.88 11.28
C ALA A 168 -18.61 3.55 12.01
N LYS A 169 -18.33 4.29 13.10
CA LYS A 169 -19.36 5.06 13.83
C LYS A 169 -19.97 6.18 12.97
N ALA A 170 -19.17 6.83 12.13
CA ALA A 170 -19.67 7.85 11.21
C ALA A 170 -20.58 7.24 10.14
N GLN A 171 -20.20 6.08 9.59
CA GLN A 171 -20.98 5.33 8.62
C GLN A 171 -22.34 4.89 9.21
N GLU A 172 -22.36 4.35 10.42
CA GLU A 172 -23.60 3.98 11.12
C GLU A 172 -24.54 5.19 11.27
N LYS A 173 -24.03 6.36 11.65
CA LYS A 173 -24.83 7.60 11.72
C LYS A 173 -25.38 8.03 10.37
N THR A 174 -24.61 7.87 9.29
CA THR A 174 -25.10 8.19 7.94
C THR A 174 -26.20 7.24 7.49
N GLU A 175 -26.09 5.95 7.82
CA GLU A 175 -27.12 4.95 7.53
C GLU A 175 -28.42 5.24 8.28
N GLN A 176 -28.33 5.59 9.57
CA GLN A 176 -29.48 6.03 10.37
C GLN A 176 -30.17 7.26 9.75
N ARG A 177 -29.40 8.25 9.28
CA ARG A 177 -29.94 9.44 8.61
C ARG A 177 -30.62 9.12 7.28
N LEU A 178 -30.05 8.20 6.50
CA LEU A 178 -30.65 7.74 5.25
C LEU A 178 -31.98 7.04 5.51
N ASN A 179 -32.05 6.15 6.49
CA ASN A 179 -33.29 5.48 6.86
C ASN A 179 -34.38 6.48 7.28
N ALA A 180 -34.03 7.48 8.10
CA ALA A 180 -34.95 8.54 8.49
C ALA A 180 -35.41 9.41 7.30
N LEU A 181 -34.52 9.65 6.32
CA LEU A 181 -34.87 10.38 5.10
C LEU A 181 -35.82 9.57 4.22
N THR A 182 -35.58 8.27 4.05
CA THR A 182 -36.47 7.35 3.32
C THR A 182 -37.88 7.39 3.89
N GLN A 183 -38.01 7.27 5.22
CA GLN A 183 -39.31 7.33 5.89
C GLN A 183 -40.03 8.68 5.64
N ARG A 184 -39.31 9.81 5.70
CA ARG A 184 -39.90 11.12 5.39
C ARG A 184 -40.34 11.25 3.94
N VAL A 185 -39.62 10.65 3.00
CA VAL A 185 -40.01 10.65 1.59
C VAL A 185 -41.27 9.81 1.37
N GLU A 186 -41.40 8.67 2.05
CA GLU A 186 -42.63 7.87 2.03
C GLU A 186 -43.83 8.64 2.59
N GLU A 187 -43.66 9.29 3.76
CA GLU A 187 -44.70 10.14 4.36
C GLU A 187 -45.12 11.29 3.44
N LEU A 188 -44.16 11.95 2.77
CA LEU A 188 -44.44 13.00 1.80
C LEU A 188 -45.16 12.47 0.55
N ALA A 189 -44.79 11.30 0.05
CA ALA A 189 -45.46 10.68 -1.08
C ALA A 189 -46.92 10.34 -0.75
N GLU A 190 -47.21 9.84 0.46
CA GLU A 190 -48.58 9.60 0.92
C GLU A 190 -49.38 10.91 1.06
N ALA A 191 -48.78 11.94 1.66
CA ALA A 191 -49.41 13.24 1.80
C ALA A 191 -49.71 13.89 0.43
N GLN A 192 -48.79 13.76 -0.54
CA GLN A 192 -48.99 14.21 -1.90
C GLN A 192 -50.16 13.49 -2.56
N LYS A 193 -50.20 12.15 -2.49
CA LYS A 193 -51.30 11.34 -3.03
C LYS A 193 -52.66 11.75 -2.45
N LYS A 194 -52.73 12.00 -1.15
CA LYS A 194 -53.95 12.48 -0.48
C LYS A 194 -54.35 13.86 -1.00
N THR A 195 -53.39 14.76 -1.16
CA THR A 195 -53.63 16.12 -1.70
C THR A 195 -54.17 16.05 -3.14
N GLU A 196 -53.56 15.24 -4.00
CA GLU A 196 -54.01 15.01 -5.38
C GLU A 196 -55.45 14.47 -5.43
N GLN A 197 -55.81 13.52 -4.55
CA GLN A 197 -57.18 13.03 -4.43
C GLN A 197 -58.16 14.13 -4.03
N THR A 198 -57.83 14.91 -2.99
CA THR A 198 -58.71 16.00 -2.53
C THR A 198 -58.89 17.10 -3.59
N LEU A 199 -57.85 17.40 -4.37
CA LEU A 199 -57.94 18.34 -5.48
C LEU A 199 -58.84 17.79 -6.59
N HIS A 200 -58.72 16.52 -6.93
CA HIS A 200 -59.59 15.89 -7.92
C HIS A 200 -61.07 15.92 -7.50
N GLU A 201 -61.36 15.56 -6.24
CA GLU A 201 -62.72 15.65 -5.68
C GLU A 201 -63.26 17.08 -5.69
N PHE A 202 -62.43 18.05 -5.30
CA PHE A 202 -62.80 19.47 -5.35
C PHE A 202 -63.10 19.94 -6.78
N MET A 203 -62.30 19.55 -7.77
CA MET A 203 -62.52 19.88 -9.18
C MET A 203 -63.83 19.27 -9.70
N GLU A 204 -64.11 18.01 -9.38
CA GLU A 204 -65.37 17.34 -9.73
C GLU A 204 -66.60 18.06 -9.17
N ILE A 205 -66.57 18.40 -7.87
CA ILE A 205 -67.67 19.13 -7.22
C ILE A 205 -67.83 20.52 -7.84
N THR A 206 -66.72 21.23 -8.06
CA THR A 206 -66.73 22.60 -8.59
C THR A 206 -67.27 22.63 -10.02
N ASN A 207 -66.85 21.69 -10.88
CA ASN A 207 -67.36 21.55 -12.25
C ASN A 207 -68.86 21.27 -12.27
N LYS A 208 -69.36 20.38 -11.41
CA LYS A 208 -70.80 20.10 -11.29
C LYS A 208 -71.58 21.35 -10.88
N ARG A 209 -71.08 22.12 -9.91
CA ARG A 209 -71.72 23.38 -9.49
C ARG A 209 -71.71 24.44 -10.58
N LEU A 210 -70.60 24.56 -11.32
CA LEU A 210 -70.49 25.48 -12.46
C LEU A 210 -71.50 25.13 -13.56
N LEU A 211 -71.66 23.85 -13.91
CA LEU A 211 -72.65 23.41 -14.90
C LEU A 211 -74.09 23.74 -14.48
N ILE A 212 -74.43 23.58 -13.20
CA ILE A 212 -75.74 23.95 -12.67
C ILE A 212 -75.93 25.47 -12.75
N LEU A 213 -74.94 26.25 -12.31
CA LEU A 213 -74.99 27.72 -12.39
C LEU A 213 -75.12 28.23 -13.83
N GLU A 214 -74.39 27.63 -14.77
CA GLU A 214 -74.50 27.96 -16.20
C GLU A 214 -75.91 27.70 -16.72
N ARG A 215 -76.53 26.58 -16.33
CA ARG A 215 -77.91 26.23 -16.69
C ARG A 215 -78.92 27.21 -16.08
N ASP A 216 -78.87 27.42 -14.78
CA ASP A 216 -79.80 28.32 -14.06
C ASP A 216 -79.70 29.75 -14.60
N MET A 217 -78.48 30.21 -14.91
CA MET A 217 -78.27 31.51 -15.54
C MET A 217 -78.86 31.56 -16.96
N GLY A 218 -78.83 30.46 -17.71
CA GLY A 218 -79.51 30.34 -19.00
C GLY A 218 -81.02 30.50 -18.88
N GLU A 219 -81.64 29.82 -17.92
CA GLU A 219 -83.09 29.89 -17.65
C GLU A 219 -83.52 31.30 -17.19
N LEU A 220 -82.74 31.92 -16.29
CA LEU A 220 -82.99 33.30 -15.82
C LEU A 220 -82.91 34.33 -16.97
N LYS A 221 -81.89 34.21 -17.84
CA LYS A 221 -81.75 35.10 -19.00
C LYS A 221 -82.96 35.00 -19.94
N LYS A 222 -83.47 33.79 -20.17
CA LYS A 222 -84.67 33.55 -20.99
C LYS A 222 -85.92 34.16 -20.36
N SER A 223 -86.20 33.86 -19.09
CA SER A 223 -87.38 34.37 -18.38
C SER A 223 -87.41 35.91 -18.31
N ASN A 224 -86.25 36.53 -18.08
CA ASN A 224 -86.13 37.99 -18.08
C ASN A 224 -86.41 38.59 -19.46
N LEU A 225 -85.93 37.96 -20.53
CA LEU A 225 -86.18 38.44 -21.90
C LEU A 225 -87.68 38.38 -22.26
N GLU A 226 -88.32 37.25 -21.99
CA GLU A 226 -89.77 37.08 -22.19
C GLU A 226 -90.57 38.13 -21.41
N SER A 227 -90.24 38.31 -20.13
CA SER A 227 -90.91 39.30 -19.26
C SER A 227 -90.80 40.72 -19.80
N ARG A 228 -89.62 41.11 -20.29
CA ARG A 228 -89.40 42.45 -20.85
C ARG A 228 -90.17 42.66 -22.17
N ILE A 229 -90.28 41.64 -23.00
CA ILE A 229 -91.08 41.70 -24.24
C ILE A 229 -92.57 41.86 -23.90
N LYS A 230 -93.08 41.13 -22.91
CA LYS A 230 -94.48 41.25 -22.44
C LYS A 230 -94.79 42.62 -21.83
N LEU A 231 -93.89 43.16 -21.01
CA LEU A 231 -94.06 44.46 -20.37
C LEU A 231 -93.93 45.64 -21.35
N PHE A 232 -93.01 45.53 -22.32
CA PHE A 232 -92.66 46.64 -23.21
C PHE A 232 -92.62 46.23 -24.69
N PRO A 233 -93.71 45.68 -25.26
CA PRO A 233 -93.70 45.15 -26.64
C PRO A 233 -93.32 46.22 -27.67
N GLY A 234 -93.66 47.48 -27.41
CA GLY A 234 -93.27 48.62 -28.25
C GLY A 234 -91.76 48.86 -28.31
N SER A 235 -90.99 48.53 -27.28
CA SER A 235 -89.52 48.66 -27.29
C SER A 235 -88.84 47.63 -28.19
N TYR A 236 -89.48 46.48 -28.40
CA TYR A 236 -88.94 45.36 -29.16
C TYR A 236 -89.46 45.33 -30.61
N LEU A 237 -90.76 45.58 -30.79
CA LEU A 237 -91.44 45.52 -32.09
C LEU A 237 -91.65 46.91 -32.72
N GLY A 238 -91.28 47.98 -32.01
CA GLY A 238 -91.49 49.36 -32.42
C GLY A 238 -90.81 49.75 -33.72
N VAL A 239 -89.89 48.95 -34.24
CA VAL A 239 -89.30 49.18 -35.58
C VAL A 239 -90.37 49.17 -36.67
N PHE A 240 -91.41 48.32 -36.56
CA PHE A 240 -92.47 48.20 -37.56
C PHE A 240 -93.90 48.30 -37.01
N LEU A 241 -94.11 48.20 -35.70
CA LEU A 241 -95.43 48.18 -35.08
C LEU A 241 -95.67 49.45 -34.23
N LYS A 242 -96.77 50.17 -34.48
CA LYS A 242 -97.29 51.27 -33.65
C LYS A 242 -98.38 50.77 -32.71
N LYS A 243 -98.55 51.43 -31.55
CA LYS A 243 -99.57 51.07 -30.55
C LYS A 243 -99.54 49.57 -30.19
N ALA A 244 -98.35 49.00 -30.08
CA ALA A 244 -98.13 47.61 -29.73
C ALA A 244 -98.70 47.32 -28.34
N LYS A 245 -99.60 46.34 -28.24
CA LYS A 245 -100.24 45.89 -27.00
C LYS A 245 -100.26 44.37 -26.97
N LEU A 246 -100.12 43.81 -25.77
CA LEU A 246 -100.28 42.37 -25.59
C LEU A 246 -101.71 41.97 -25.96
N PHE A 247 -101.84 40.87 -26.68
CA PHE A 247 -103.10 40.31 -27.13
C PHE A 247 -103.33 38.97 -26.43
N ASP A 248 -104.49 38.79 -25.82
CA ASP A 248 -104.84 37.53 -25.15
C ASP A 248 -105.42 36.55 -26.20
N PRO A 249 -104.88 35.32 -26.34
CA PRO A 249 -105.46 34.32 -27.24
C PRO A 249 -106.95 34.05 -27.01
N SER A 250 -107.45 34.29 -25.79
CA SER A 250 -108.87 34.11 -25.41
C SER A 250 -109.80 35.10 -26.11
N ASP A 251 -109.26 36.22 -26.60
CA ASP A 251 -110.02 37.22 -27.36
C ASP A 251 -110.27 36.79 -28.81
N ILE A 252 -109.73 35.65 -29.25
CA ILE A 252 -109.96 35.09 -30.59
C ILE A 252 -111.31 34.38 -30.62
N ALA A 253 -112.24 34.93 -31.40
CA ALA A 253 -113.57 34.35 -31.56
C ALA A 253 -113.52 32.94 -32.19
N GLY A 254 -114.12 31.96 -31.51
CA GLY A 254 -114.27 30.59 -32.02
C GLY A 254 -112.99 29.75 -31.97
N ILE A 255 -111.99 30.15 -31.18
CA ILE A 255 -110.74 29.40 -31.03
C ILE A 255 -110.97 28.01 -30.40
N LEU A 256 -110.36 26.98 -30.99
CA LEU A 256 -110.35 25.63 -30.44
C LEU A 256 -109.42 25.55 -29.23
N ASN A 257 -109.76 24.73 -28.23
CA ASN A 257 -108.94 24.57 -27.01
C ASN A 257 -107.49 24.18 -27.32
N GLU A 258 -107.27 23.26 -28.26
CA GLU A 258 -105.92 22.83 -28.66
C GLU A 258 -105.09 23.98 -29.28
N ASP A 259 -105.74 24.84 -30.08
CA ASP A 259 -105.11 25.99 -30.70
C ASP A 259 -104.86 27.10 -29.65
N HIS A 260 -105.77 27.28 -28.70
CA HIS A 260 -105.61 28.24 -27.58
C HIS A 260 -104.44 27.85 -26.66
N GLU A 261 -104.34 26.56 -26.29
CA GLU A 261 -103.24 26.06 -25.48
C GLU A 261 -101.89 26.30 -26.16
N GLU A 262 -101.77 26.02 -27.46
CA GLU A 262 -100.52 26.22 -28.19
C GLU A 262 -100.15 27.70 -28.36
N LEU A 263 -101.14 28.59 -28.52
CA LEU A 263 -100.91 30.03 -28.60
C LEU A 263 -100.57 30.65 -27.25
N THR A 264 -101.10 30.12 -26.16
CA THR A 264 -100.73 30.52 -24.80
C THR A 264 -99.27 30.21 -24.47
N ARG A 265 -98.67 29.22 -25.15
CA ARG A 265 -97.23 28.92 -25.07
C ARG A 265 -96.33 29.91 -25.83
N ALA A 266 -96.90 30.90 -26.53
CA ALA A 266 -96.13 31.96 -27.17
C ALA A 266 -95.47 32.90 -26.15
N ASP A 267 -94.22 33.28 -26.44
CA ASP A 267 -93.52 34.24 -25.59
C ASP A 267 -94.24 35.59 -25.55
N ALA A 268 -94.80 36.02 -26.68
CA ALA A 268 -95.82 37.07 -26.68
C ALA A 268 -96.71 36.99 -27.93
N LEU A 269 -97.98 37.36 -27.76
CA LEU A 269 -98.85 37.78 -28.86
C LEU A 269 -99.08 39.28 -28.74
N VAL A 270 -98.83 40.02 -29.80
CA VAL A 270 -98.89 41.48 -29.79
C VAL A 270 -99.77 41.97 -30.92
N GLU A 271 -100.84 42.68 -30.57
CA GLU A 271 -101.62 43.43 -31.54
C GLU A 271 -101.05 44.85 -31.71
N GLY A 272 -101.14 45.38 -32.91
CA GLY A 272 -100.79 46.77 -33.14
C GLY A 272 -101.14 47.23 -34.55
N ILE A 273 -100.72 48.44 -34.87
CA ILE A 273 -100.92 49.05 -36.18
C ILE A 273 -99.60 49.03 -36.93
N THR A 274 -99.56 48.40 -38.10
CA THR A 274 -98.33 48.42 -38.90
C THR A 274 -97.94 49.85 -39.29
N LYS A 275 -96.64 50.14 -39.29
CA LYS A 275 -96.10 51.39 -39.85
C LYS A 275 -96.14 51.42 -41.38
N TYR A 276 -96.44 50.28 -42.00
CA TYR A 276 -96.41 50.05 -43.43
C TYR A 276 -97.84 49.78 -43.95
N ASN A 277 -97.98 49.68 -45.28
CA ASN A 277 -99.20 49.24 -45.97
C ASN A 277 -100.54 49.77 -45.41
N GLN A 278 -100.71 51.10 -45.45
CA GLN A 278 -101.92 51.83 -45.04
C GLN A 278 -102.32 51.76 -43.56
N GLY A 279 -101.48 51.23 -42.66
CA GLY A 279 -101.75 51.25 -41.23
C GLY A 279 -102.80 50.24 -40.76
N LYS A 280 -102.76 49.02 -41.30
CA LYS A 280 -103.65 47.92 -40.88
C LYS A 280 -103.38 47.49 -39.44
N LYS A 281 -104.44 47.06 -38.74
CA LYS A 281 -104.30 46.36 -37.46
C LYS A 281 -103.77 44.95 -37.76
N ILE A 282 -102.63 44.59 -37.15
CA ILE A 282 -101.95 43.31 -37.36
C ILE A 282 -101.75 42.61 -36.02
N LEU A 283 -101.75 41.28 -36.04
CA LEU A 283 -101.34 40.46 -34.90
C LEU A 283 -99.92 39.93 -35.15
N VAL A 284 -99.10 39.93 -34.11
CA VAL A 284 -97.70 39.48 -34.17
C VAL A 284 -97.53 38.38 -33.16
N VAL A 285 -97.04 37.22 -33.61
CA VAL A 285 -96.58 36.17 -32.69
C VAL A 285 -95.07 36.28 -32.55
N VAL A 286 -94.62 36.34 -31.30
CA VAL A 286 -93.22 36.53 -30.94
C VAL A 286 -92.71 35.26 -30.26
N GLU A 287 -91.59 34.77 -30.76
CA GLU A 287 -90.70 33.86 -30.04
C GLU A 287 -89.41 34.60 -29.69
N SER A 288 -88.91 34.40 -28.49
CA SER A 288 -87.76 35.09 -27.95
C SER A 288 -86.71 34.14 -27.41
N SER A 289 -85.46 34.49 -27.63
CA SER A 289 -84.34 33.69 -27.18
C SER A 289 -83.14 34.59 -26.92
N TRP A 290 -82.27 34.16 -26.00
CA TRP A 290 -81.01 34.87 -25.82
C TRP A 290 -80.15 34.81 -27.09
N ARG A 291 -80.21 33.69 -27.81
CA ARG A 291 -79.68 33.52 -29.16
C ARG A 291 -80.65 32.63 -29.94
N ALA A 292 -81.15 33.08 -31.09
CA ALA A 292 -82.15 32.33 -31.84
C ALA A 292 -81.59 31.05 -32.44
N HIS A 293 -82.42 30.01 -32.37
CA HIS A 293 -82.18 28.67 -32.90
C HIS A 293 -83.21 28.33 -33.98
N ALA A 294 -82.90 27.30 -34.78
CA ALA A 294 -83.76 26.86 -35.87
C ALA A 294 -85.17 26.43 -35.43
N HIS A 295 -85.32 26.02 -34.17
CA HIS A 295 -86.61 25.64 -33.58
C HIS A 295 -87.48 26.84 -33.23
N ASP A 296 -86.91 28.01 -32.91
CA ASP A 296 -87.68 29.24 -32.66
C ASP A 296 -88.45 29.66 -33.94
N ILE A 297 -87.80 29.50 -35.09
CA ILE A 297 -88.39 29.73 -36.42
C ILE A 297 -89.55 28.76 -36.67
N GLU A 298 -89.40 27.48 -36.33
CA GLU A 298 -90.46 26.48 -36.50
C GLU A 298 -91.67 26.76 -35.61
N ARG A 299 -91.43 27.08 -34.33
CA ARG A 299 -92.50 27.38 -33.37
C ARG A 299 -93.29 28.61 -33.78
N VAL A 300 -92.62 29.70 -34.15
CA VAL A 300 -93.31 30.93 -34.55
C VAL A 300 -94.14 30.71 -35.83
N LEU A 301 -93.65 29.90 -36.78
CA LEU A 301 -94.39 29.56 -37.99
C LEU A 301 -95.58 28.66 -37.70
N ASN A 302 -95.44 27.66 -36.82
CA ASN A 302 -96.54 26.80 -36.43
C ASN A 302 -97.67 27.63 -35.78
N ARG A 303 -97.31 28.52 -34.85
CA ARG A 303 -98.27 29.41 -34.19
C ARG A 303 -98.87 30.43 -35.13
N THR A 304 -98.09 30.93 -36.09
CA THR A 304 -98.62 31.76 -37.18
C THR A 304 -99.67 31.02 -38.00
N LYS A 305 -99.40 29.76 -38.38
CA LYS A 305 -100.37 28.93 -39.12
C LYS A 305 -101.67 28.75 -38.33
N ILE A 306 -101.58 28.57 -37.01
CA ILE A 306 -102.75 28.49 -36.13
C ILE A 306 -103.53 29.81 -36.14
N LEU A 307 -102.87 30.94 -35.89
CA LEU A 307 -103.51 32.27 -35.87
C LEU A 307 -104.19 32.62 -37.20
N LEU A 308 -103.58 32.25 -38.32
CA LEU A 308 -104.11 32.51 -39.67
C LEU A 308 -105.45 31.80 -39.95
N LYS A 309 -105.83 30.78 -39.17
CA LYS A 309 -107.17 30.16 -39.23
C LYS A 309 -108.27 31.11 -38.75
N TYR A 310 -107.95 32.01 -37.81
CA TYR A 310 -108.93 32.81 -37.07
C TYR A 310 -108.83 34.31 -37.37
N CYS A 311 -107.64 34.81 -37.68
CA CYS A 311 -107.41 36.23 -37.90
C CYS A 311 -106.32 36.47 -38.96
N LYS A 312 -106.47 37.56 -39.70
CA LYS A 312 -105.48 38.06 -40.66
C LYS A 312 -105.48 39.58 -40.61
N PRO A 313 -104.33 40.26 -40.78
CA PRO A 313 -102.98 39.72 -41.01
C PRO A 313 -102.23 39.31 -39.73
N VAL A 314 -101.38 38.27 -39.83
CA VAL A 314 -100.52 37.75 -38.74
C VAL A 314 -99.05 37.76 -39.19
N ILE A 315 -98.14 38.25 -38.35
CA ILE A 315 -96.70 38.29 -38.65
C ILE A 315 -95.91 37.41 -37.66
N PRO A 316 -95.14 36.42 -38.13
CA PRO A 316 -94.19 35.67 -37.32
C PRO A 316 -92.94 36.51 -37.02
N VAL A 317 -92.60 36.67 -35.74
CA VAL A 317 -91.38 37.32 -35.28
C VAL A 317 -90.57 36.42 -34.37
N VAL A 318 -89.28 36.29 -34.65
CA VAL A 318 -88.28 35.84 -33.68
C VAL A 318 -87.44 37.02 -33.22
N TYR A 319 -87.38 37.21 -31.91
CA TYR A 319 -86.48 38.16 -31.26
C TYR A 319 -85.28 37.42 -30.64
N SER A 320 -84.07 37.87 -30.94
CA SER A 320 -82.83 37.30 -30.41
C SER A 320 -81.98 38.38 -29.75
N GLU A 321 -81.61 38.21 -28.47
CA GLU A 321 -80.78 39.23 -27.78
C GLU A 321 -79.35 39.30 -28.37
N GLN A 322 -78.76 38.15 -28.73
CA GLN A 322 -77.50 38.02 -29.45
C GLN A 322 -77.71 37.77 -30.94
N ASN A 323 -76.65 37.92 -31.74
CA ASN A 323 -76.69 37.55 -33.14
C ASN A 323 -76.82 36.02 -33.28
N PRO A 324 -77.87 35.52 -33.95
CA PRO A 324 -78.01 34.09 -34.21
C PRO A 324 -76.95 33.61 -35.21
N ASP A 325 -76.77 32.29 -35.29
CA ASP A 325 -75.90 31.69 -36.30
C ASP A 325 -76.44 31.93 -37.71
N GLU A 326 -75.56 31.96 -38.71
CA GLU A 326 -75.91 32.23 -40.12
C GLU A 326 -76.98 31.26 -40.66
N THR A 327 -76.97 30.01 -40.18
CA THR A 327 -77.96 28.99 -40.54
C THR A 327 -79.38 29.38 -40.14
N VAL A 328 -79.54 30.02 -38.98
CA VAL A 328 -80.83 30.46 -38.47
C VAL A 328 -81.32 31.70 -39.22
N VAL A 329 -80.41 32.62 -39.55
CA VAL A 329 -80.70 33.79 -40.39
C VAL A 329 -81.24 33.34 -41.75
N LYS A 330 -80.54 32.41 -42.42
CA LYS A 330 -80.96 31.87 -43.72
C LYS A 330 -82.34 31.18 -43.65
N LYS A 331 -82.59 30.40 -42.60
CA LYS A 331 -83.90 29.76 -42.40
C LYS A 331 -85.03 30.78 -42.20
N ALA A 332 -84.76 31.87 -41.49
CA ALA A 332 -85.72 32.97 -41.35
C ALA A 332 -86.02 33.65 -42.69
N GLU A 333 -85.00 33.85 -43.53
CA GLU A 333 -85.12 34.42 -44.87
C GLU A 333 -85.93 33.56 -45.84
N GLU A 334 -85.65 32.25 -45.84
CA GLU A 334 -86.37 31.26 -46.65
C GLU A 334 -87.85 31.16 -46.22
N SER A 335 -88.09 31.16 -44.91
CA SER A 335 -89.44 30.98 -44.34
C SER A 335 -90.22 32.28 -44.17
N LYS A 336 -89.64 33.43 -44.58
CA LYS A 336 -90.21 34.77 -44.41
C LYS A 336 -90.59 35.08 -42.97
N VAL A 337 -89.77 34.70 -42.00
CA VAL A 337 -89.95 35.06 -40.58
C VAL A 337 -89.20 36.34 -40.27
N VAL A 338 -89.84 37.27 -39.56
CA VAL A 338 -89.17 38.48 -39.09
C VAL A 338 -88.16 38.10 -38.02
N LEU A 339 -86.89 38.44 -38.22
CA LEU A 339 -85.81 38.25 -37.27
C LEU A 339 -85.28 39.60 -36.77
N LEU A 340 -85.47 39.86 -35.48
CA LEU A 340 -85.04 41.07 -34.80
C LEU A 340 -83.95 40.76 -33.78
N THR A 341 -82.95 41.63 -33.66
CA THR A 341 -81.98 41.59 -32.57
C THR A 341 -81.79 42.94 -31.91
N LYS A 342 -81.19 42.94 -30.72
CA LYS A 342 -80.93 44.17 -29.94
C LYS A 342 -80.06 45.18 -30.69
N SER A 343 -79.05 44.71 -31.42
CA SER A 343 -78.02 45.58 -32.00
C SER A 343 -78.27 45.91 -33.47
N LYS A 344 -79.02 45.09 -34.23
CA LYS A 344 -79.37 45.31 -35.64
C LYS A 344 -80.65 44.54 -35.98
N SER A 345 -81.67 45.21 -36.50
CA SER A 345 -82.86 44.53 -37.02
C SER A 345 -82.51 43.81 -38.34
N LEU A 346 -82.10 42.54 -38.20
CA LEU A 346 -81.40 41.71 -39.20
C LEU A 346 -82.22 41.43 -40.46
N TYR A 347 -83.46 40.95 -40.32
CA TYR A 347 -84.31 40.62 -41.47
C TYR A 347 -85.79 40.83 -41.12
N TRP A 348 -86.38 41.95 -41.51
CA TRP A 348 -87.74 42.30 -41.09
C TRP A 348 -88.60 42.97 -42.16
N LYS A 349 -88.02 43.73 -43.09
CA LYS A 349 -88.78 44.47 -44.10
C LYS A 349 -89.54 43.55 -45.05
N ASP A 350 -88.84 42.61 -45.70
CA ASP A 350 -89.45 41.75 -46.71
C ASP A 350 -90.52 40.80 -46.13
N PRO A 351 -90.31 40.16 -44.97
CA PRO A 351 -91.34 39.34 -44.31
C PRO A 351 -92.62 40.10 -44.00
N ILE A 352 -92.52 41.32 -43.48
CA ILE A 352 -93.69 42.11 -43.11
C ILE A 352 -94.54 42.40 -44.34
N ILE A 353 -93.89 42.84 -45.43
CA ILE A 353 -94.56 43.11 -46.70
C ILE A 353 -95.23 41.83 -47.22
N TYR A 354 -94.54 40.68 -47.14
CA TYR A 354 -95.07 39.40 -47.56
C TYR A 354 -96.34 39.01 -46.78
N TRP A 355 -96.29 38.99 -45.45
CA TRP A 355 -97.41 38.53 -44.61
C TRP A 355 -98.60 39.50 -44.59
N GLU A 356 -98.35 40.81 -44.70
CA GLU A 356 -99.42 41.81 -44.82
C GLU A 356 -100.21 41.67 -46.13
N ASN A 357 -99.52 41.29 -47.22
CA ASN A 357 -100.14 41.12 -48.55
C ASN A 357 -100.77 39.74 -48.75
N LEU A 358 -100.37 38.73 -47.97
CA LEU A 358 -101.01 37.40 -47.94
C LEU A 358 -102.47 37.43 -47.42
N SER A 359 -102.94 38.62 -47.04
CA SER A 359 -104.24 38.88 -46.39
C SER A 359 -105.22 39.67 -47.26
N ASN A 360 -104.99 39.75 -48.57
CA ASN A 360 -105.96 40.21 -49.56
C ASN A 360 -106.64 39.03 -50.27
#